data_AF-A0A174BQV4-F1
#
_entry.id   AF-A0A174BQV4-F1
#
_cell.length_a   1.000
_cell.length_b   1.000
_cell.length_c   1.000
_cell.angle_alpha   90.00
_cell.angle_beta   90.00
_cell.angle_gamma   90.00
#
_symmetry.space_group_name_H-M   'P 1'
#
loop_
_entity.id
_entity.type
_entity.pdbx_description
1 polymer ?
#
loop_
_entity_poly.entity_id
_entity_poly.type
_entity_poly.pdbx_seq_one_letter_code
_entity_poly.pdbx_strand_id
1 'polypeptide(L)'
;MRILNIVFLIIIFIFGVFQMRSSSSVLKTDWFKSLSYNEKINTTGKVKANWKRSIILLAITVCEMLILISSFIGKNHNHEDIINIALLTISAIVTISLIINNQKLNKELKK
;
A
#
# COMPACT_ATOMS: atom_id res chain seq x y z
N MET A 1 -9.98 -5.21 20.47
CA MET A 1 -10.18 -4.93 19.03
C MET A 1 -9.47 -3.66 18.56
N ARG A 2 -9.73 -2.47 19.14
CA ARG A 2 -9.16 -1.20 18.63
C ARG A 2 -7.61 -1.16 18.58
N ILE A 3 -6.93 -1.57 19.65
CA ILE A 3 -5.45 -1.64 19.69
C ILE A 3 -4.91 -2.63 18.64
N LEU A 4 -5.56 -3.80 18.49
CA LEU A 4 -5.20 -4.79 17.47
C LEU A 4 -5.35 -4.22 16.05
N ASN A 5 -6.42 -3.46 15.78
CA ASN A 5 -6.65 -2.81 14.50
C ASN A 5 -5.55 -1.77 14.21
N ILE A 6 -5.13 -0.98 15.20
CA ILE A 6 -4.01 -0.04 15.03
C ILE A 6 -2.72 -0.78 14.66
N VAL A 7 -2.36 -1.84 15.40
CA VAL A 7 -1.16 -2.64 15.09
C VAL A 7 -1.25 -3.23 13.68
N PHE A 8 -2.42 -3.74 13.30
CA PHE A 8 -2.66 -4.29 11.96
C PHE A 8 -2.49 -3.25 10.85
N LEU A 9 -3.06 -2.04 11.00
CA LEU A 9 -2.87 -0.96 10.02
C LEU A 9 -1.41 -0.51 9.92
N ILE A 10 -0.67 -0.48 11.04
CA ILE A 10 0.76 -0.16 11.03
C ILE A 10 1.53 -1.18 10.19
N ILE A 11 1.22 -2.48 10.36
CA ILE A 11 1.82 -3.55 9.56
C ILE A 11 1.51 -3.36 8.07
N ILE A 12 0.26 -3.08 7.71
CA ILE A 12 -0.14 -2.82 6.31
C ILE A 12 0.62 -1.63 5.74
N PHE A 13 0.73 -0.54 6.49
CA PHE A 13 1.44 0.66 6.06
C PHE A 13 2.92 0.36 5.78
N ILE A 14 3.60 -0.28 6.75
CA ILE A 14 5.01 -0.70 6.61
C ILE A 14 5.17 -1.62 5.40
N PHE A 15 4.27 -2.60 5.24
CA PHE A 15 4.28 -3.52 4.11
C PHE A 15 4.17 -2.79 2.76
N GLY A 16 3.27 -1.83 2.61
CA GLY A 16 3.14 -1.05 1.38
C GLY A 16 4.39 -0.21 1.08
N VAL A 17 5.02 0.39 2.10
CA VAL A 17 6.30 1.09 1.96
C VAL A 17 7.42 0.16 1.52
N PHE A 18 7.53 -1.04 2.11
CA PHE A 18 8.51 -2.04 1.71
C PHE A 18 8.31 -2.50 0.27
N GLN A 19 7.07 -2.71 -0.17
CA GLN A 19 6.79 -3.06 -1.57
C GLN A 19 7.23 -1.96 -2.53
N MET A 20 6.95 -0.69 -2.22
CA MET A 20 7.42 0.45 -3.02
C MET A 20 8.94 0.54 -3.08
N ARG A 21 9.63 0.28 -1.96
CA ARG A 21 11.09 0.25 -1.94
C ARG A 21 11.64 -0.89 -2.80
N SER A 22 11.04 -2.08 -2.70
CA SER A 22 11.42 -3.25 -3.49
C SER A 22 11.16 -3.06 -4.98
N SER A 23 10.07 -2.38 -5.38
CA SER A 23 9.84 -2.09 -6.80
C SER A 23 10.88 -1.11 -7.35
N SER A 24 11.31 -0.14 -6.55
CA SER A 24 12.37 0.80 -6.94
C SER A 24 13.78 0.21 -6.97
N SER A 25 14.06 -0.88 -6.26
CA SER A 25 15.38 -1.51 -6.34
C SER A 25 15.65 -2.13 -7.72
N VAL A 26 14.61 -2.44 -8.49
CA VAL A 26 14.74 -2.91 -9.88
C VAL A 26 15.53 -1.92 -10.74
N LEU A 27 15.32 -0.61 -10.52
CA LEU A 27 16.01 0.46 -11.25
C LEU A 27 17.51 0.57 -10.93
N LYS A 28 18.00 -0.16 -9.92
CA LYS A 28 19.40 -0.19 -9.52
C LYS A 28 20.14 -1.45 -10.01
N THR A 29 19.41 -2.42 -10.57
CA THR A 29 19.97 -3.69 -11.03
C THR A 29 20.80 -3.53 -12.30
N ASP A 30 21.77 -4.42 -12.51
CA ASP A 30 22.58 -4.41 -13.74
C ASP A 30 21.74 -4.73 -14.98
N TRP A 31 20.69 -5.55 -14.83
CA TRP A 31 19.67 -5.77 -15.87
C TRP A 31 19.05 -4.45 -16.34
N PHE A 32 18.63 -3.57 -15.42
CA PHE A 32 18.08 -2.27 -15.80
C PHE A 32 19.13 -1.39 -16.49
N LYS A 33 20.39 -1.44 -16.05
CA LYS A 33 21.48 -0.68 -16.66
C LYS A 33 21.77 -1.13 -18.09
N SER A 34 21.59 -2.42 -18.41
CA SER A 34 21.80 -2.96 -19.76
C SER A 34 20.68 -2.65 -20.76
N LEU A 35 19.52 -2.15 -20.31
CA LEU A 35 18.41 -1.78 -21.19
C LEU A 35 18.74 -0.56 -22.08
N SER A 36 18.10 -0.50 -23.25
CA SER A 36 18.14 0.69 -24.13
C SER A 36 17.44 1.89 -23.49
N TYR A 37 17.67 3.09 -24.02
CA TYR A 37 17.06 4.33 -23.49
C TYR A 37 15.53 4.27 -23.44
N ASN A 38 14.89 3.80 -24.52
CA ASN A 38 13.43 3.71 -24.60
C ASN A 38 12.87 2.68 -23.60
N GLU A 39 13.56 1.55 -23.41
CA GLU A 39 13.19 0.53 -22.42
C GLU A 39 13.35 1.03 -20.99
N LYS A 40 14.39 1.82 -20.69
CA LYS A 40 14.60 2.45 -19.38
C LYS A 40 13.46 3.42 -19.04
N ILE A 41 13.03 4.25 -19.99
CA ILE A 41 11.90 5.16 -19.80
C ILE A 41 10.62 4.36 -19.50
N ASN A 42 10.32 3.35 -20.33
CA ASN A 42 9.12 2.53 -20.16
C ASN A 42 9.11 1.83 -18.80
N THR A 43 10.23 1.21 -18.43
CA THR A 43 10.41 0.50 -17.15
C THR A 43 10.25 1.44 -15.96
N THR A 44 10.89 2.62 -16.00
CA THR A 44 10.73 3.65 -14.96
C THR A 44 9.28 4.14 -14.86
N GLY A 45 8.60 4.29 -16.00
CA GLY A 45 7.18 4.63 -16.06
C GLY A 45 6.29 3.61 -15.34
N LYS A 46 6.52 2.32 -15.55
CA LYS A 46 5.82 1.23 -14.86
C LYS A 46 6.04 1.26 -13.35
N VAL A 47 7.29 1.42 -12.89
CA VAL A 47 7.61 1.55 -11.46
C VAL A 47 6.92 2.78 -10.84
N LYS A 48 6.94 3.93 -11.53
CA LYS A 48 6.27 5.15 -11.08
C LYS A 48 4.74 4.99 -11.03
N ALA A 49 4.14 4.28 -11.97
CA ALA A 49 2.70 3.99 -11.97
C ALA A 49 2.31 3.10 -10.78
N ASN A 50 3.12 2.07 -10.48
CA ASN A 50 2.97 1.24 -9.29
C ASN A 50 3.04 2.09 -8.02
N TRP A 51 4.04 2.97 -7.91
CA TRP A 51 4.19 3.91 -6.79
C TRP A 51 2.97 4.80 -6.58
N LYS A 52 2.46 5.45 -7.63
CA LYS A 52 1.28 6.31 -7.54
C LYS A 52 0.08 5.57 -6.94
N ARG A 53 -0.17 4.35 -7.39
CA ARG A 53 -1.27 3.51 -6.86
C ARG A 53 -1.03 3.14 -5.40
N SER A 54 0.18 2.72 -5.05
CA SER A 54 0.51 2.34 -3.68
C SER A 54 0.41 3.54 -2.71
N ILE A 55 0.80 4.75 -3.12
CA ILE A 55 0.65 5.97 -2.29
C ILE A 55 -0.82 6.26 -1.99
N ILE A 56 -1.70 6.14 -2.98
CA ILE A 56 -3.14 6.35 -2.77
C ILE A 56 -3.69 5.34 -1.75
N LEU A 57 -3.29 4.06 -1.87
CA LEU A 57 -3.70 3.02 -0.94
C LEU A 57 -3.16 3.25 0.48
N LEU A 58 -1.90 3.68 0.61
CA LEU A 58 -1.31 4.04 1.89
C LEU A 58 -1.98 5.27 2.52
N ALA A 59 -2.41 6.24 1.72
CA ALA A 59 -3.16 7.40 2.22
C ALA A 59 -4.51 6.97 2.82
N ILE A 60 -5.20 6.00 2.21
CA ILE A 60 -6.42 5.40 2.78
C ILE A 60 -6.11 4.77 4.14
N THR A 61 -5.04 3.98 4.24
CA THR A 61 -4.60 3.38 5.52
C THR A 61 -4.32 4.44 6.60
N VAL A 62 -3.69 5.57 6.24
CA VAL A 62 -3.46 6.69 7.17
C VAL A 62 -4.78 7.30 7.62
N CYS A 63 -5.75 7.49 6.73
CA CYS A 63 -7.09 7.95 7.11
C CYS A 63 -7.78 6.98 8.08
N GLU A 64 -7.67 5.67 7.85
CA GLU A 64 -8.20 4.65 8.77
C GLU A 64 -7.56 4.74 10.16
N MET A 65 -6.23 4.97 10.23
CA MET A 65 -5.54 5.19 11.50
C MET A 65 -6.07 6.42 12.23
N LEU A 66 -6.29 7.54 11.53
CA LEU A 66 -6.84 8.76 12.12
C LEU A 66 -8.26 8.56 12.66
N ILE A 67 -9.10 7.82 11.95
CA ILE A 67 -10.47 7.47 12.39
C ILE A 67 -10.41 6.58 13.65
N LEU A 68 -9.50 5.61 13.69
CA LEU A 68 -9.34 4.78 14.89
C LEU A 68 -8.85 5.60 16.08
N ILE A 69 -7.86 6.46 15.88
CA ILE A 69 -7.33 7.32 16.96
C ILE A 69 -8.42 8.26 17.48
N SER A 70 -9.24 8.86 16.62
CA SER A 70 -10.34 9.72 17.05
C SER A 70 -11.38 8.98 17.89
N SER A 71 -11.60 7.69 17.61
CA SER A 71 -12.47 6.83 18.44
C SER A 71 -11.97 6.60 19.87
N PHE A 72 -10.70 6.86 20.18
CA PHE A 72 -10.19 6.79 21.56
C PHE A 72 -10.54 8.05 22.38
N ILE A 73 -10.84 9.17 21.73
CA ILE A 73 -11.06 10.47 22.38
C ILE A 73 -12.56 10.75 22.58
N GLY A 74 -13.44 10.18 21.76
CA GLY A 74 -14.89 10.36 21.84
C GLY A 74 -15.57 9.48 22.91
N LYS A 75 -16.71 9.94 23.47
CA LYS A 75 -17.61 9.09 24.27
C LYS A 75 -18.02 7.86 23.45
N ASN A 76 -18.07 6.67 24.07
CA ASN A 76 -18.53 5.43 23.43
C ASN A 76 -19.84 5.67 22.67
N HIS A 77 -19.80 5.54 21.35
CA HIS A 77 -20.98 5.61 20.51
C HIS A 77 -21.50 4.19 20.25
N ASN A 78 -22.82 4.02 20.17
CA ASN A 78 -23.49 2.75 19.89
C ASN A 78 -23.15 2.12 18.51
N HIS A 79 -22.28 2.75 17.72
CA HIS A 79 -21.93 2.33 16.35
C HIS A 79 -20.46 1.94 16.17
N GLU A 80 -19.67 1.88 17.23
CA GLU A 80 -18.24 1.56 17.14
C GLU A 80 -17.95 0.20 16.53
N ASP A 81 -18.81 -0.79 16.74
CA ASP A 81 -18.65 -2.13 16.13
C ASP A 81 -18.79 -2.07 14.61
N ILE A 82 -19.77 -1.30 14.11
CA ILE A 82 -20.00 -1.10 12.67
C ILE A 82 -18.78 -0.39 12.05
N ILE A 83 -18.26 0.65 12.71
CA ILE A 83 -17.07 1.37 12.25
C ILE A 83 -15.86 0.44 12.21
N ASN A 84 -15.63 -0.37 13.24
CA ASN A 84 -14.52 -1.32 13.28
C ASN A 84 -14.62 -2.39 12.18
N ILE A 85 -15.81 -2.92 11.90
CA ILE A 85 -16.04 -3.89 10.81
C ILE A 85 -15.78 -3.23 9.45
N ALA A 86 -16.23 -1.99 9.24
CA ALA A 86 -15.98 -1.24 8.01
C ALA A 86 -14.48 -1.02 7.77
N LEU A 87 -13.74 -0.60 8.81
CA LEU A 87 -12.28 -0.42 8.73
C LEU A 87 -11.53 -1.72 8.45
N LEU A 88 -11.95 -2.84 9.07
CA LEU A 88 -11.36 -4.15 8.76
C LEU A 88 -11.61 -4.56 7.31
N THR A 89 -12.80 -4.26 6.78
CA THR A 89 -13.14 -4.57 5.38
C THR A 89 -12.32 -3.73 4.41
N ILE A 90 -12.19 -2.42 4.64
CA ILE A 90 -11.42 -1.52 3.79
C ILE A 90 -9.92 -1.87 3.85
N SER A 91 -9.36 -2.11 5.04
CA SER A 91 -7.96 -2.50 5.20
C SER A 91 -7.63 -3.84 4.50
N ALA A 92 -8.56 -4.81 4.49
CA ALA A 92 -8.40 -6.04 3.70
C ALA A 92 -8.35 -5.75 2.19
N ILE A 93 -9.26 -4.90 1.69
CA ILE A 93 -9.28 -4.48 0.27
C ILE A 93 -7.98 -3.75 -0.10
N VAL A 94 -7.49 -2.86 0.76
CA VAL A 94 -6.23 -2.13 0.56
C VAL A 94 -5.06 -3.10 0.49
N THR A 95 -4.99 -4.08 1.40
CA THR A 95 -3.91 -5.09 1.43
C THR A 95 -3.89 -5.92 0.16
N ILE A 96 -5.05 -6.45 -0.26
CA ILE A 96 -5.18 -7.22 -1.51
C ILE A 96 -4.79 -6.35 -2.71
N SER A 97 -5.23 -5.09 -2.74
CA SER A 97 -4.91 -4.16 -3.84
C SER A 97 -3.42 -3.88 -3.94
N LEU A 98 -2.72 -3.72 -2.81
CA LEU A 98 -1.26 -3.56 -2.78
C LEU A 98 -0.56 -4.80 -3.35
N ILE A 99 -0.97 -6.00 -2.95
CA ILE A 99 -0.43 -7.27 -3.45
C ILE A 99 -0.63 -7.38 -4.97
N ILE A 100 -1.85 -7.16 -5.45
CA ILE A 100 -2.18 -7.23 -6.88
C ILE A 100 -1.37 -6.20 -7.68
N ASN A 101 -1.24 -4.97 -7.17
CA ASN A 101 -0.48 -3.92 -7.84
C ASN A 101 0.99 -4.31 -8.04
N ASN A 102 1.60 -4.92 -7.03
CA ASN A 102 2.99 -5.37 -7.10
C ASN A 102 3.18 -6.65 -7.94
N GLN A 103 2.25 -7.60 -7.86
CA GLN A 103 2.24 -8.77 -8.75
C GLN A 103 2.12 -8.35 -10.22
N LYS A 104 1.26 -7.36 -10.53
CA LYS A 104 1.12 -6.80 -11.87
C LYS A 104 2.44 -6.20 -12.35
N LEU A 105 3.11 -5.39 -11.54
CA LEU A 105 4.42 -4.84 -11.87
C LEU A 105 5.44 -5.96 -12.16
N ASN A 106 5.53 -6.97 -11.29
CA ASN A 106 6.47 -8.07 -11.49
C ASN A 106 6.23 -8.83 -12.80
N LYS A 107 4.97 -9.00 -13.22
CA LYS A 107 4.64 -9.60 -14.53
C LYS A 107 5.05 -8.69 -15.70
N GLU A 108 4.92 -7.38 -15.55
CA GLU A 108 5.28 -6.40 -16.58
C GLU A 108 6.80 -6.17 -16.73
N LEU A 109 7.58 -6.55 -15.72
CA LEU A 109 9.05 -6.45 -15.70
C LEU A 109 9.77 -7.72 -16.17
N LYS A 110 9.11 -8.88 -16.10
CA LYS A 110 9.65 -10.19 -16.55
C LYS A 110 9.35 -10.51 -18.02
N LYS A 111 8.63 -9.63 -18.72
CA LYS A 111 8.42 -9.69 -20.16
C LYS A 111 9.53 -8.91 -20.86
#